data_AF-A0A7C4WJZ3-F1
#
_entry.id   AF-A0A7C4WJZ3-F1
#
_cell.length_a   1.000
_cell.length_b   1.000
_cell.length_c   1.000
_cell.angle_alpha   90.00
_cell.angle_beta   90.00
_cell.angle_gamma   90.00
#
_symmetry.space_group_name_H-M   'P 1'
#
loop_
_entity.id
_entity.type
_entity.pdbx_description
1 polymer ?
#
loop_
_entity_poly.entity_id
_entity_poly.type
_entity_poly.pdbx_seq_one_letter_code
_entity_poly.pdbx_strand_id
1 'polypeptide(L)'
;MEERTYYVVLKRGAGRASLSFNVGSPEDAAALVRLKGKHMPEVFVGLVNLLSRQGSVVPLKVTEAEEVYSVREDLGPVVGAYFLMLWRARNYGKWERFLSQLLDEKLPGAANAMALFLEAAIDYSKATQERERRRRGAVLSKRALDVFSGVLRQFAEKALEAAKLS
;
A
#
# COMPACT_ATOMS: atom_id res chain seq x y z
N MET A 1 -16.87 12.90 -1.18
CA MET A 1 -16.17 11.60 -1.17
C MET A 1 -16.69 10.87 0.05
N GLU A 2 -17.13 9.62 -0.08
CA GLU A 2 -17.47 8.80 1.08
C GLU A 2 -16.23 8.67 1.98
N GLU A 3 -16.39 8.90 3.29
CA GLU A 3 -15.35 8.72 4.30
C GLU A 3 -14.88 7.26 4.23
N ARG A 4 -13.64 7.06 3.74
CA ARG A 4 -13.07 5.73 3.58
C ARG A 4 -12.09 5.50 4.70
N THR A 5 -12.34 4.50 5.53
CA THR A 5 -11.32 4.07 6.50
C THR A 5 -10.35 3.10 5.84
N TYR A 6 -9.07 3.29 6.15
CA TYR A 6 -7.97 2.56 5.56
C TYR A 6 -7.26 1.73 6.63
N TYR A 7 -6.91 0.49 6.29
CA TYR A 7 -6.25 -0.42 7.22
C TYR A 7 -5.06 -1.13 6.60
N VAL A 8 -4.00 -1.24 7.38
CA VAL A 8 -2.88 -2.15 7.10
C VAL A 8 -3.02 -3.36 8.01
N VAL A 9 -3.00 -4.54 7.39
CA VAL A 9 -3.20 -5.82 8.09
C VAL A 9 -2.05 -6.75 7.79
N LEU A 10 -1.36 -7.21 8.84
CA LEU A 10 -0.41 -8.31 8.78
C LEU A 10 -1.06 -9.56 9.39
N LYS A 11 -1.07 -10.66 8.64
CA LYS A 11 -1.42 -12.00 9.13
C LYS A 11 -0.21 -12.91 9.07
N ARG A 12 0.13 -13.53 10.20
CA ARG A 12 1.19 -14.53 10.31
C ARG A 12 0.57 -15.91 10.14
N GLY A 13 1.25 -16.78 9.40
CA GLY A 13 0.82 -18.16 9.17
C GLY A 13 2.03 -19.08 9.15
N ALA A 14 1.79 -20.40 9.15
CA ALA A 14 2.79 -21.48 9.33
C ALA A 14 3.85 -21.63 8.21
N GLY A 15 4.17 -20.56 7.45
CA GLY A 15 5.25 -20.59 6.46
C GLY A 15 5.37 -19.34 5.59
N ARG A 16 4.31 -18.52 5.46
CA ARG A 16 4.35 -17.21 4.81
C ARG A 16 3.37 -16.26 5.49
N ALA A 17 3.83 -15.05 5.78
CA ALA A 17 2.95 -13.98 6.21
C ALA A 17 2.28 -13.32 5.00
N SER A 18 1.11 -12.73 5.23
CA SER A 18 0.44 -11.87 4.27
C SER A 18 0.26 -10.48 4.81
N LEU A 19 0.57 -9.48 4.00
CA LEU A 19 0.40 -8.07 4.29
C LEU A 19 -0.64 -7.51 3.31
N SER A 20 -1.71 -6.90 3.80
CA SER A 20 -2.73 -6.26 2.96
C SER A 20 -3.02 -4.83 3.35
N PHE A 21 -3.36 -4.05 2.32
CA PHE A 21 -3.97 -2.74 2.46
C PHE A 21 -5.46 -2.90 2.14
N ASN A 22 -6.32 -2.42 3.04
CA ASN A 22 -7.75 -2.69 3.04
C ASN A 22 -8.51 -1.38 3.14
N VAL A 23 -9.69 -1.32 2.53
CA VAL A 23 -10.57 -0.15 2.51
C VAL A 23 -11.97 -0.60 2.91
N GLY A 24 -12.63 0.16 3.79
CA GLY A 24 -14.00 -0.12 4.23
C GLY A 24 -14.19 0.18 5.72
N SER A 25 -15.17 -0.47 6.34
CA SER A 25 -15.35 -0.43 7.80
C SER A 25 -14.51 -1.51 8.48
N PRO A 26 -14.29 -1.47 9.81
CA PRO A 26 -13.58 -2.53 10.51
C PRO A 26 -14.25 -3.91 10.34
N GLU A 27 -15.57 -3.92 10.13
CA GLU A 27 -16.39 -5.13 10.01
C GLU A 27 -16.50 -5.65 8.56
N ASP A 28 -16.28 -4.80 7.55
CA ASP A 28 -16.43 -5.15 6.12
C ASP A 28 -15.27 -4.59 5.25
N ALA A 29 -14.05 -4.57 5.80
CA ALA A 29 -12.88 -4.10 5.07
C ALA A 29 -12.49 -5.07 3.95
N ALA A 30 -12.49 -4.58 2.71
CA ALA A 30 -12.02 -5.32 1.55
C ALA A 30 -10.54 -5.06 1.30
N ALA A 31 -9.75 -6.13 1.12
CA ALA A 31 -8.34 -6.00 0.76
C ALA A 31 -8.20 -5.44 -0.66
N LEU A 32 -7.63 -4.25 -0.81
CA LEU A 32 -7.38 -3.63 -2.10
C LEU A 32 -6.11 -4.20 -2.75
N VAL A 33 -5.05 -4.35 -1.96
CA VAL A 33 -3.81 -5.05 -2.35
C VAL A 33 -3.47 -6.07 -1.28
N ARG A 34 -3.07 -7.28 -1.69
CA ARG A 34 -2.57 -8.32 -0.79
C ARG A 34 -1.24 -8.88 -1.28
N LEU A 35 -0.22 -8.74 -0.46
CA LEU A 35 1.13 -9.23 -0.66
C LEU A 35 1.35 -10.48 0.21
N LYS A 36 2.14 -11.44 -0.27
CA LYS A 36 2.49 -12.65 0.47
C LYS A 36 3.98 -12.92 0.34
N GLY A 37 4.63 -13.26 1.44
CA GLY A 37 6.06 -13.56 1.41
C GLY A 37 6.67 -13.67 2.80
N LYS A 38 7.91 -14.19 2.85
CA LYS A 38 8.67 -14.31 4.09
C LYS A 38 9.09 -12.94 4.67
N HIS A 39 9.26 -11.94 3.80
CA HIS A 39 9.70 -10.59 4.17
C HIS A 39 8.56 -9.63 4.57
N MET A 40 7.30 -10.09 4.52
CA MET A 40 6.14 -9.24 4.82
C MET A 40 6.12 -8.71 6.26
N PRO A 41 6.58 -9.48 7.28
CA PRO A 41 6.74 -8.95 8.63
C PRO A 41 7.65 -7.73 8.71
N GLU A 42 8.82 -7.80 8.06
CA GLU A 42 9.82 -6.74 8.09
C GLU A 42 9.31 -5.51 7.36
N VAL A 43 8.66 -5.70 6.21
CA VAL A 43 8.01 -4.61 5.47
C VAL A 43 6.91 -3.95 6.28
N PHE A 44 6.11 -4.74 7.00
CA PHE A 44 5.06 -4.21 7.87
C PHE A 44 5.63 -3.39 9.02
N VAL A 45 6.66 -3.89 9.70
CA VAL A 45 7.32 -3.16 10.80
C VAL A 45 7.92 -1.84 10.30
N GLY A 46 8.62 -1.84 9.17
CA GLY A 46 9.15 -0.62 8.56
C GLY A 46 8.04 0.40 8.25
N LEU A 47 6.95 -0.05 7.63
CA LEU A 47 5.80 0.79 7.33
C LEU A 47 5.14 1.39 8.59
N VAL A 48 4.83 0.56 9.58
CA VAL A 48 4.20 1.01 10.84
C VAL A 48 5.11 1.98 11.58
N ASN A 49 6.42 1.72 11.62
CA ASN A 49 7.39 2.64 12.23
C ASN A 49 7.41 4.01 11.53
N LEU A 50 7.41 4.04 10.20
CA LEU A 50 7.38 5.30 9.44
C LEU A 50 6.10 6.10 9.74
N LEU A 51 4.95 5.44 9.70
CA LEU A 51 3.66 6.11 9.91
C LEU A 51 3.46 6.51 11.38
N SER A 52 3.93 5.71 12.33
CA SER A 52 3.75 5.98 13.76
C SER A 52 4.52 7.22 14.21
N ARG A 53 5.69 7.49 13.63
CA ARG A 53 6.49 8.70 13.90
C ARG A 53 5.73 10.01 13.64
N GLN A 54 4.73 9.97 12.76
CA GLN A 54 3.92 11.13 12.38
C GLN A 54 2.50 11.09 12.97
N GLY A 55 2.20 10.12 13.85
CA GLY A 55 0.85 9.91 14.37
C GLY A 55 -0.15 9.49 13.29
N SER A 56 0.33 8.87 12.21
CA SER A 56 -0.44 8.58 11.00
C SER A 56 -1.06 7.18 10.98
N VAL A 57 -0.84 6.38 12.03
CA VAL A 57 -1.46 5.06 12.23
C VAL A 57 -1.87 4.86 13.68
N VAL A 58 -2.95 4.11 13.88
CA VAL A 58 -3.44 3.72 15.22
C VAL A 58 -3.62 2.20 15.25
N PRO A 59 -3.07 1.49 16.25
CA PRO A 59 -3.30 0.05 16.39
C PRO A 59 -4.76 -0.20 16.77
N LEU A 60 -5.42 -1.11 16.06
CA LEU A 60 -6.78 -1.58 16.37
C LEU A 60 -6.77 -2.99 16.96
N LYS A 61 -5.83 -3.83 16.52
CA LYS A 61 -5.65 -5.20 17.01
C LYS A 61 -4.18 -5.59 16.88
N VAL A 62 -3.60 -6.11 17.95
CA VAL A 62 -2.21 -6.61 17.95
C VAL A 62 -2.19 -7.93 18.69
N THR A 63 -1.98 -9.01 17.94
CA THR A 63 -1.85 -10.38 18.45
C THR A 63 -0.69 -11.08 17.77
N GLU A 64 -0.23 -12.21 18.30
CA GLU A 64 0.83 -13.01 17.66
C GLU A 64 0.47 -13.47 16.25
N ALA A 65 -0.82 -13.69 15.96
CA ALA A 65 -1.27 -14.18 14.66
C ALA A 65 -1.62 -13.06 13.67
N GLU A 66 -2.03 -11.90 14.17
CA GLU A 66 -2.62 -10.83 13.37
C GLU A 66 -2.42 -9.46 14.02
N GLU A 67 -1.99 -8.51 13.19
CA GLU A 67 -1.83 -7.09 13.54
C GLU A 67 -2.63 -6.23 12.54
N VAL A 68 -3.45 -5.32 13.06
CA VAL A 68 -4.34 -4.42 12.31
C VAL A 68 -4.12 -2.99 12.80
N TYR A 69 -3.80 -2.10 11.88
CA TYR A 69 -3.63 -0.68 12.13
C TYR A 69 -4.54 0.10 11.20
N SER A 70 -5.28 1.08 11.73
CA SER A 70 -5.91 2.10 10.90
C SER A 70 -4.86 3.10 10.44
N VAL A 71 -5.06 3.65 9.25
CA VAL A 71 -4.22 4.70 8.65
C VAL A 71 -5.04 5.98 8.62
N ARG A 72 -4.40 7.11 8.91
CA ARG A 72 -5.00 8.44 8.79
C ARG A 72 -5.56 8.65 7.38
N GLU A 73 -6.74 9.23 7.29
CA GLU A 73 -7.55 9.25 6.05
C GLU A 73 -6.82 9.90 4.86
N ASP A 74 -6.14 11.03 5.10
CA ASP A 74 -5.36 11.77 4.11
C ASP A 74 -4.18 10.96 3.54
N LEU A 75 -3.65 10.01 4.31
CA LEU A 75 -2.51 9.16 3.91
C LEU A 75 -2.94 7.81 3.35
N GLY A 76 -4.22 7.45 3.48
CA GLY A 76 -4.77 6.20 2.95
C GLY A 76 -4.41 5.97 1.48
N PRO A 77 -4.71 6.90 0.56
CA PRO A 77 -4.38 6.75 -0.85
C PRO A 77 -2.88 6.60 -1.12
N VAL A 78 -2.04 7.34 -0.37
CA VAL A 78 -0.58 7.27 -0.49
C VAL A 78 -0.07 5.90 -0.08
N VAL A 79 -0.54 5.37 1.06
CA VAL A 79 -0.18 4.03 1.54
C VAL A 79 -0.71 2.96 0.58
N GLY A 80 -1.91 3.11 0.02
CA GLY A 80 -2.44 2.21 -0.99
C GLY A 80 -1.58 2.13 -2.25
N ALA A 81 -1.13 3.28 -2.76
CA ALA A 81 -0.18 3.33 -3.88
C ALA A 81 1.20 2.77 -3.53
N TYR A 82 1.66 2.95 -2.28
CA TYR A 82 2.88 2.29 -1.81
C TYR A 82 2.74 0.75 -1.91
N PHE A 83 1.60 0.20 -1.50
CA PHE A 83 1.33 -1.24 -1.67
C PHE A 83 1.32 -1.70 -3.12
N LEU A 84 0.78 -0.90 -4.04
CA LEU A 84 0.87 -1.17 -5.48
C LEU A 84 2.33 -1.28 -5.93
N MET A 85 3.18 -0.35 -5.51
CA MET A 85 4.59 -0.31 -5.88
C MET A 85 5.36 -1.54 -5.38
N LEU A 86 5.00 -2.05 -4.19
CA LEU A 86 5.57 -3.26 -3.61
C LEU A 86 5.17 -4.54 -4.36
N TRP A 87 4.16 -4.51 -5.22
CA TRP A 87 3.77 -5.66 -6.02
C TRP A 87 4.94 -6.17 -6.87
N ARG A 88 5.36 -7.42 -6.61
CA ARG A 88 6.53 -8.07 -7.26
C ARG A 88 7.86 -7.32 -7.10
N ALA A 89 7.95 -6.37 -6.17
CA ALA A 89 9.20 -5.70 -5.86
C ALA A 89 10.20 -6.69 -5.24
N ARG A 90 11.50 -6.51 -5.55
CA ARG A 90 12.59 -7.31 -4.96
C ARG A 90 13.38 -6.55 -3.89
N ASN A 91 13.43 -5.21 -4.00
CA ASN A 91 14.16 -4.35 -3.09
C ASN A 91 13.18 -3.51 -2.26
N TYR A 92 12.67 -4.07 -1.17
CA TYR A 92 11.72 -3.37 -0.31
C TYR A 92 12.34 -2.16 0.40
N GLY A 93 13.61 -2.24 0.81
CA GLY A 93 14.30 -1.14 1.49
C GLY A 93 14.42 0.12 0.64
N LYS A 94 14.61 0.00 -0.69
CA LYS A 94 14.56 1.16 -1.61
C LYS A 94 13.20 1.87 -1.54
N TRP A 95 12.12 1.10 -1.57
CA TRP A 95 10.77 1.65 -1.59
C TRP A 95 10.35 2.20 -0.23
N GLU A 96 10.82 1.59 0.86
CA GLU A 96 10.68 2.14 2.22
C GLU A 96 11.37 3.50 2.34
N ARG A 97 12.60 3.65 1.81
CA ARG A 97 13.30 4.94 1.75
C ARG A 97 12.50 5.97 0.96
N PHE A 98 11.96 5.60 -0.21
CA PHE A 98 11.09 6.49 -0.98
C PHE A 98 9.90 6.96 -0.14
N LEU A 99 9.18 6.03 0.52
CA LEU A 99 8.05 6.39 1.37
C LEU A 99 8.49 7.32 2.51
N SER A 100 9.65 7.08 3.13
CA SER A 100 10.19 7.98 4.15
C SER A 100 10.46 9.38 3.60
N GLN A 101 11.08 9.54 2.43
CA GLN A 101 11.32 10.86 1.84
C GLN A 101 10.00 11.56 1.47
N LEU A 102 9.01 10.78 1.03
CA LEU A 102 7.67 11.27 0.71
C LEU A 102 6.97 11.81 1.96
N LEU A 103 6.98 11.04 3.05
CA LEU A 103 6.36 11.41 4.32
C LEU A 103 7.09 12.58 5.00
N ASP A 104 8.40 12.70 4.80
CA ASP A 104 9.20 13.87 5.24
C ASP A 104 8.96 15.12 4.36
N GLU A 105 8.00 15.08 3.42
CA GLU A 105 7.66 16.17 2.48
C GLU A 105 8.81 16.61 1.56
N LYS A 106 9.86 15.79 1.42
CA LYS A 106 11.03 16.09 0.57
C LYS A 106 10.78 15.89 -0.92
N LEU A 107 9.59 15.40 -1.28
CA LEU A 107 9.16 15.15 -2.66
C LEU A 107 7.86 15.92 -2.94
N PRO A 108 7.95 17.24 -3.23
CA PRO A 108 6.76 18.08 -3.46
C PRO A 108 5.86 17.51 -4.55
N GLY A 109 4.54 17.44 -4.28
CA GLY A 109 3.53 16.94 -5.21
C GLY A 109 3.51 15.41 -5.41
N ALA A 110 4.51 14.67 -4.94
CA ALA A 110 4.57 13.22 -5.14
C ALA A 110 3.48 12.47 -4.36
N ALA A 111 3.06 12.97 -3.19
CA ALA A 111 1.95 12.38 -2.44
C ALA A 111 0.62 12.46 -3.23
N ASN A 112 0.35 13.60 -3.86
CA ASN A 112 -0.81 13.77 -4.73
C ASN A 112 -0.74 12.85 -5.96
N ALA A 113 0.42 12.75 -6.60
CA ALA A 113 0.62 11.84 -7.73
C ALA A 113 0.38 10.37 -7.31
N MET A 114 0.89 9.95 -6.14
CA MET A 114 0.64 8.61 -5.58
C MET A 114 -0.86 8.34 -5.40
N ALA A 115 -1.61 9.28 -4.84
CA ALA A 115 -3.06 9.16 -4.69
C ALA A 115 -3.76 8.98 -6.04
N LEU A 116 -3.42 9.81 -7.04
CA LEU A 116 -3.96 9.71 -8.40
C LEU A 116 -3.63 8.36 -9.07
N PHE A 117 -2.43 7.82 -8.86
CA PHE A 117 -2.09 6.49 -9.36
C PHE A 117 -2.93 5.38 -8.73
N LEU A 118 -3.23 5.47 -7.43
CA LEU A 118 -4.12 4.50 -6.78
C LEU A 118 -5.53 4.56 -7.38
N GLU A 119 -6.08 5.75 -7.55
CA GLU A 119 -7.40 5.94 -8.16
C GLU A 119 -7.45 5.40 -9.59
N ALA A 120 -6.46 5.77 -10.42
CA ALA A 120 -6.35 5.24 -11.77
C ALA A 120 -6.22 3.71 -11.80
N ALA A 121 -5.50 3.11 -10.84
CA ALA A 121 -5.40 1.65 -10.74
C ALA A 121 -6.74 1.01 -10.37
N ILE A 122 -7.52 1.63 -9.48
CA ILE A 122 -8.87 1.18 -9.11
C ILE A 122 -9.81 1.26 -10.32
N ASP A 123 -9.81 2.36 -11.05
CA ASP A 123 -10.70 2.56 -12.19
C ASP A 123 -10.32 1.66 -13.36
N TYR A 124 -9.02 1.52 -13.65
CA TYR A 124 -8.53 0.53 -14.61
C TYR A 124 -8.92 -0.90 -14.21
N SER A 125 -8.83 -1.23 -12.92
CA SER A 125 -9.27 -2.53 -12.43
C SER A 125 -10.76 -2.76 -12.70
N LYS A 126 -11.63 -1.80 -12.36
CA LYS A 126 -13.08 -1.88 -12.61
C LYS A 126 -13.39 -2.04 -14.09
N ALA A 127 -12.76 -1.25 -14.95
CA ALA A 127 -12.96 -1.28 -16.40
C ALA A 127 -12.53 -2.61 -17.04
N THR A 128 -11.56 -3.31 -16.43
CA THR A 128 -11.04 -4.58 -16.95
C THR A 128 -11.62 -5.83 -16.28
N GLN A 129 -12.52 -5.66 -15.29
CA GLN A 129 -13.00 -6.73 -14.40
C GLN A 129 -14.34 -7.38 -14.78
N GLU A 130 -14.78 -7.37 -16.04
CA GLU A 130 -16.05 -8.03 -16.44
C GLU A 130 -16.11 -9.55 -16.14
N ARG A 131 -14.99 -10.24 -15.85
CA ARG A 131 -14.97 -11.71 -15.63
C ARG A 131 -14.31 -12.23 -14.34
N GLU A 132 -13.63 -11.42 -13.54
CA GLU A 132 -12.72 -11.92 -12.46
C GLU A 132 -13.27 -11.84 -11.02
N ARG A 133 -14.50 -11.36 -10.80
CA ARG A 133 -15.07 -11.09 -9.45
C ARG A 133 -15.10 -12.28 -8.47
N ARG A 134 -14.98 -13.53 -8.93
CA ARG A 134 -15.33 -14.71 -8.09
C ARG A 134 -14.21 -15.46 -7.39
N ARG A 135 -12.91 -15.10 -7.47
CA ARG A 135 -11.87 -16.07 -7.03
C ARG A 135 -10.78 -15.66 -6.04
N ARG A 136 -10.49 -14.39 -5.70
CA ARG A 136 -9.20 -14.09 -5.01
C ARG A 136 -9.14 -13.10 -3.84
N GLY A 137 -10.25 -12.50 -3.40
CA GLY A 137 -10.25 -11.70 -2.16
C GLY A 137 -9.27 -10.52 -2.15
N ALA A 138 -8.95 -9.97 -3.32
CA ALA A 138 -8.30 -8.68 -3.52
C ALA A 138 -9.13 -7.89 -4.54
N VAL A 139 -9.38 -6.60 -4.28
CA VAL A 139 -10.26 -5.75 -5.11
C VAL A 139 -9.59 -5.40 -6.44
N LEU A 140 -8.27 -5.21 -6.47
CA LEU A 140 -7.56 -4.91 -7.72
C LEU A 140 -7.26 -6.15 -8.55
N SER A 141 -7.49 -6.04 -9.86
CA SER A 141 -7.15 -7.06 -10.85
C SER A 141 -5.63 -7.23 -10.94
N LYS A 142 -5.19 -8.45 -11.28
CA LYS A 142 -3.76 -8.72 -11.48
C LYS A 142 -3.16 -7.80 -12.56
N ARG A 143 -3.94 -7.48 -13.59
CA ARG A 143 -3.53 -6.57 -14.67
C ARG A 143 -3.26 -5.17 -14.15
N ALA A 144 -4.18 -4.63 -13.32
CA ALA A 144 -3.98 -3.33 -12.68
C ALA A 144 -2.70 -3.32 -11.83
N LEU A 145 -2.50 -4.35 -10.99
CA LEU A 145 -1.28 -4.48 -10.18
C LEU A 145 -0.01 -4.54 -11.03
N ASP A 146 0.00 -5.35 -12.11
CA ASP A 146 1.17 -5.51 -12.97
C ASP A 146 1.53 -4.20 -13.70
N VAL A 147 0.55 -3.47 -14.25
CA VAL A 147 0.77 -2.19 -14.94
C VAL A 147 1.21 -1.10 -13.97
N PHE A 148 0.40 -0.85 -12.93
CA PHE A 148 0.62 0.31 -12.07
C PHE A 148 1.84 0.14 -11.16
N SER A 149 2.21 -1.09 -10.78
CA SER A 149 3.45 -1.31 -10.02
C SER A 149 4.70 -0.92 -10.81
N GLY A 150 4.74 -1.14 -12.12
CA GLY A 150 5.85 -0.75 -12.98
C GLY A 150 5.95 0.76 -13.11
N VAL A 151 4.82 1.40 -13.45
CA VAL A 151 4.74 2.86 -13.64
C VAL A 151 5.06 3.61 -12.35
N LEU A 152 4.50 3.18 -11.21
CA LEU A 152 4.78 3.80 -9.91
C LEU A 152 6.26 3.73 -9.52
N ARG A 153 6.93 2.59 -9.78
CA ARG A 153 8.37 2.47 -9.51
C ARG A 153 9.19 3.42 -10.36
N GLN A 154 8.88 3.55 -11.65
CA GLN A 154 9.56 4.51 -12.53
C GLN A 154 9.31 5.95 -12.10
N PHE A 155 8.06 6.27 -11.74
CA PHE A 155 7.71 7.58 -11.19
C PHE A 155 8.52 7.89 -9.92
N ALA A 156 8.55 6.95 -8.97
CA ALA A 156 9.30 7.10 -7.72
C ALA A 156 10.80 7.30 -7.95
N GLU A 157 11.39 6.57 -8.90
CA GLU A 157 12.78 6.75 -9.31
C GLU A 157 13.02 8.16 -9.88
N LYS A 158 12.16 8.62 -10.79
CA LYS A 158 12.28 9.96 -11.37
C LYS A 158 12.08 11.08 -10.35
N ALA A 159 11.18 10.87 -9.38
CA ALA A 159 10.97 11.82 -8.29
C ALA A 159 12.22 11.92 -7.39
N LEU A 160 12.85 10.79 -7.05
CA LEU A 160 14.09 10.77 -6.27
C LEU A 160 15.25 11.42 -7.03
N GLU A 161 15.40 11.14 -8.32
CA GLU A 161 16.42 11.77 -9.18
C GLU A 161 16.24 13.28 -9.25
N ALA A 162 15.02 13.76 -9.49
CA ALA A 162 14.71 15.19 -9.58
C ALA A 162 15.00 15.92 -8.27
N ALA A 163 14.77 15.25 -7.13
CA ALA A 163 15.05 15.79 -5.80
C ALA A 163 16.52 15.61 -5.35
N LYS A 164 17.37 14.94 -6.14
CA LYS A 164 18.75 14.56 -5.79
C LYS A 164 18.84 13.70 -4.51
N LEU A 165 17.88 12.78 -4.36
CA LEU A 165 17.73 11.86 -3.22
C LEU A 165 17.94 10.38 -3.61
N SER A 166 18.42 10.11 -4.84
CA SER A 166 18.65 8.78 -5.40
C SER A 166 19.82 8.03 -4.76
#